data_AF-A0A6J4PE96-F1
#
_entry.id   AF-A0A6J4PE96-F1
#
_cell.length_a   1.000
_cell.length_b   1.000
_cell.length_c   1.000
_cell.angle_alpha   90.00
_cell.angle_beta   90.00
_cell.angle_gamma   90.00
#
_symmetry.space_group_name_H-M   'P 1'
#
loop_
_entity.id
_entity.type
_entity.pdbx_description
1 polymer ?
#
loop_
_entity_poly.entity_id
_entity_poly.type
_entity_poly.pdbx_seq_one_letter_code
_entity_poly.pdbx_strand_id
1 'polypeptide(L)'
;MVRVTAAVVSHVTGEDLQELDESGRAALMRRLLSRPDLPDGMPGNLAEESRKVLDTFDRIRVARDEFSETPVETFVLSMAHHASDVLCVQLLAWRAGLLEVDASGTCTANHLGVTPLFERVDVLRRAPEALRSLLEGPFYRSSLSHGGDLQEVMLGYSDSAKDAGYVASNWTLYKAQDHLASVARSHGVRIRVFHGRGGSAGRGGGPSYQAIMSQPTGTLDGSIRITEQGEVISFKYSMRGLARRNLDTVLAAILEATADRTPATPEPRWVDAMEWLSTTAR
;
A
#
# COMPACT_ATOMS: atom_id res chain seq x y z
N MET A 1 6.91 -12.59 3.82
CA MET A 1 7.41 -11.60 4.80
C MET A 1 7.35 -12.13 6.21
N VAL A 2 6.16 -12.29 6.83
CA VAL A 2 6.00 -12.69 8.23
C VAL A 2 6.86 -13.88 8.65
N ARG A 3 6.91 -14.97 7.87
CA ARG A 3 7.76 -16.15 8.19
C ARG A 3 9.25 -15.85 8.28
N VAL A 4 9.76 -15.03 7.36
CA VAL A 4 11.19 -14.65 7.33
C VAL A 4 11.48 -13.74 8.51
N THR A 5 10.62 -12.76 8.74
CA THR A 5 10.71 -11.86 9.89
C THR A 5 10.63 -12.64 11.21
N ALA A 6 9.72 -13.61 11.33
CA ALA A 6 9.59 -14.46 12.51
C ALA A 6 10.88 -15.26 12.80
N ALA A 7 11.49 -15.85 11.77
CA ALA A 7 12.76 -16.57 11.93
C ALA A 7 13.89 -15.64 12.40
N VAL A 8 13.97 -14.42 11.84
CA VAL A 8 14.95 -13.40 12.26
C VAL A 8 14.68 -12.97 13.70
N VAL A 9 13.44 -12.63 14.03
CA VAL A 9 13.03 -12.15 15.36
C VAL A 9 13.29 -13.21 16.42
N SER A 10 12.90 -14.47 16.17
CA SER A 10 13.17 -15.59 17.06
C SER A 10 14.66 -15.78 17.31
N HIS A 11 15.49 -15.66 16.28
CA HIS A 11 16.94 -15.79 16.42
C HIS A 11 17.60 -14.66 17.23
N VAL A 12 17.15 -13.41 17.05
CA VAL A 12 17.78 -12.24 17.68
C VAL A 12 17.18 -11.86 19.03
N THR A 13 15.95 -12.31 19.34
CA THR A 13 15.23 -11.95 20.58
C THR A 13 14.77 -13.16 21.41
N GLY A 14 14.68 -14.35 20.80
CA GLY A 14 14.04 -15.51 21.42
C GLY A 14 12.50 -15.51 21.37
N GLU A 15 11.86 -14.45 20.86
CA GLU A 15 10.40 -14.32 20.80
C GLU A 15 9.84 -14.89 19.50
N ASP A 16 8.70 -15.61 19.57
CA ASP A 16 8.03 -16.14 18.38
C ASP A 16 6.90 -15.22 17.91
N LEU A 17 7.12 -14.56 16.78
CA LEU A 17 6.15 -13.68 16.14
C LEU A 17 4.87 -14.42 15.70
N GLN A 18 4.96 -15.72 15.38
CA GLN A 18 3.82 -16.47 14.81
C GLN A 18 2.78 -16.88 15.87
N GLU A 19 3.19 -16.99 17.14
CA GLU A 19 2.30 -17.34 18.26
C GLU A 19 1.50 -16.13 18.78
N LEU A 20 1.86 -14.91 18.36
CA LEU A 20 1.18 -13.68 18.76
C LEU A 20 -0.03 -13.39 17.87
N ASP A 21 -1.08 -12.83 18.47
CA ASP A 21 -2.18 -12.22 17.74
C ASP A 21 -1.74 -10.93 17.02
N GLU A 22 -2.62 -10.29 16.25
CA GLU A 22 -2.23 -9.10 15.49
C GLU A 22 -1.75 -7.94 16.40
N SER A 23 -2.42 -7.74 17.53
CA SER A 23 -2.04 -6.69 18.47
C SER A 23 -0.65 -6.93 19.04
N GLY A 24 -0.37 -8.18 19.46
CA GLY A 24 0.93 -8.62 19.95
C GLY A 24 2.02 -8.52 18.87
N ARG A 25 1.75 -8.95 17.64
CA ARG A 25 2.70 -8.81 16.53
C ARG A 25 3.02 -7.36 16.22
N ALA A 26 2.02 -6.49 16.14
CA ALA A 26 2.21 -5.08 15.89
C ALA A 26 2.99 -4.40 17.03
N ALA A 27 2.67 -4.71 18.29
CA ALA A 27 3.39 -4.21 19.46
C ALA A 27 4.86 -4.68 19.48
N LEU A 28 5.11 -5.96 19.19
CA LEU A 28 6.46 -6.51 19.06
C LEU A 28 7.24 -5.80 17.97
N MET A 29 6.68 -5.67 16.75
CA MET A 29 7.37 -5.00 15.65
C MET A 29 7.65 -3.53 15.96
N ARG A 30 6.70 -2.78 16.53
CA ARG A 30 6.95 -1.38 16.95
C ARG A 30 8.09 -1.29 17.95
N ARG A 31 8.15 -2.20 18.93
CA ARG A 31 9.23 -2.23 19.93
C ARG A 31 10.58 -2.50 19.28
N LEU A 32 10.66 -3.47 18.37
CA LEU A 32 11.92 -3.81 17.69
C LEU A 32 12.38 -2.70 16.74
N LEU A 33 11.45 -2.09 16.00
CA LEU A 33 11.73 -0.99 15.08
C LEU A 33 12.11 0.32 15.78
N SER A 34 11.81 0.46 17.07
CA SER A 34 12.19 1.64 17.87
C SER A 34 13.54 1.44 18.59
N ARG A 35 14.28 0.36 18.29
CA ARG A 35 15.61 0.11 18.87
C ARG A 35 16.69 0.37 17.82
N PRO A 36 17.74 1.15 18.11
CA PRO A 36 18.87 1.32 17.20
C PRO A 36 19.77 0.08 17.12
N ASP A 37 19.67 -0.84 18.09
CA ASP A 37 20.66 -1.87 18.38
C ASP A 37 20.09 -3.31 18.30
N LEU A 38 19.30 -3.66 17.27
CA LEU A 38 18.97 -5.08 17.12
C LEU A 38 20.26 -5.87 16.98
N PRO A 39 20.40 -7.00 17.68
CA PRO A 39 21.51 -7.90 17.45
C PRO A 39 21.61 -8.29 15.97
N ASP A 40 22.81 -8.16 15.44
CA ASP A 40 23.20 -8.75 14.17
C ASP A 40 23.22 -10.28 14.30
N GLY A 41 22.95 -10.97 13.20
CA GLY A 41 22.91 -12.44 13.17
C GLY A 41 21.73 -12.98 12.38
N MET A 42 21.94 -14.10 11.71
CA MET A 42 20.94 -14.79 10.91
C MET A 42 20.83 -16.25 11.34
N PRO A 43 19.62 -16.84 11.34
CA PRO A 43 19.47 -18.26 11.61
C PRO A 43 20.27 -19.08 10.59
N GLY A 44 21.13 -19.99 11.06
CA GLY A 44 21.95 -20.82 10.17
C GLY A 44 21.12 -21.76 9.28
N ASN A 45 19.90 -22.09 9.69
CA ASN A 45 19.00 -23.05 9.05
C ASN A 45 17.81 -22.40 8.32
N LEU A 46 17.94 -21.19 7.78
CA LEU A 46 16.88 -20.57 6.98
C LEU A 46 16.45 -21.44 5.78
N ALA A 47 15.16 -21.42 5.45
CA ALA A 47 14.69 -22.02 4.20
C ALA A 47 15.22 -21.21 2.99
N GLU A 48 15.39 -21.87 1.83
CA GLU A 48 15.86 -21.21 0.60
C GLU A 48 14.99 -19.99 0.23
N GLU A 49 13.68 -20.12 0.31
CA GLU A 49 12.74 -19.03 0.05
C GLU A 49 12.92 -17.85 1.02
N SER A 50 13.31 -18.11 2.27
CA SER A 50 13.61 -17.04 3.23
C SER A 50 14.90 -16.32 2.88
N ARG A 51 15.91 -17.05 2.39
CA ARG A 51 17.16 -16.44 1.90
C ARG A 51 16.91 -15.56 0.68
N LYS A 52 16.08 -16.00 -0.28
CA LYS A 52 15.71 -15.19 -1.46
C LYS A 52 15.05 -13.85 -1.08
N VAL A 53 14.18 -13.87 -0.07
CA VAL A 53 13.56 -12.63 0.44
C VAL A 53 14.63 -11.68 0.97
N LEU A 54 15.56 -12.17 1.79
CA LEU A 54 16.63 -11.35 2.37
C LEU A 54 17.60 -10.83 1.29
N ASP A 55 18.00 -11.69 0.35
CA ASP A 55 18.84 -11.29 -0.79
C ASP A 55 18.14 -10.18 -1.60
N THR A 56 16.81 -10.22 -1.74
CA THR A 56 16.07 -9.14 -2.43
C THR A 56 16.31 -7.77 -1.77
N PHE A 57 16.25 -7.66 -0.44
CA PHE A 57 16.53 -6.40 0.25
C PHE A 57 18.01 -6.01 0.13
N ASP A 58 18.92 -6.98 0.21
CA ASP A 58 20.36 -6.72 -0.01
C ASP A 58 20.63 -6.19 -1.42
N ARG A 59 19.98 -6.74 -2.45
CA ARG A 59 20.06 -6.26 -3.83
C ARG A 59 19.51 -4.85 -3.99
N ILE A 60 18.45 -4.49 -3.27
CA ILE A 60 17.93 -3.11 -3.27
C ILE A 60 18.96 -2.16 -2.63
N ARG A 61 19.60 -2.56 -1.52
CA ARG A 61 20.67 -1.79 -0.88
C ARG A 61 21.87 -1.63 -1.82
N VAL A 62 22.38 -2.71 -2.40
CA VAL A 62 23.48 -2.67 -3.38
C VAL A 62 23.13 -1.76 -4.55
N ALA A 63 21.92 -1.88 -5.10
CA ALA A 63 21.51 -1.02 -6.20
C ALA A 63 21.47 0.47 -5.81
N ARG A 64 21.16 0.75 -4.54
CA ARG A 64 21.16 2.12 -4.02
C ARG A 64 22.58 2.66 -3.91
N ASP A 65 23.44 1.87 -3.30
CA ASP A 65 24.83 2.26 -3.00
C ASP A 65 25.66 2.42 -4.30
N GLU A 66 25.34 1.64 -5.35
CA GLU A 66 26.11 1.63 -6.60
C GLU A 66 25.52 2.47 -7.75
N PHE A 67 24.20 2.65 -7.85
CA PHE A 67 23.59 3.23 -9.06
C PHE A 67 22.76 4.50 -8.86
N SER A 68 21.95 4.60 -7.81
CA SER A 68 21.02 5.73 -7.60
C SER A 68 20.57 5.77 -6.14
N GLU A 69 20.35 6.94 -5.54
CA GLU A 69 19.84 7.05 -4.16
C GLU A 69 18.46 6.38 -3.96
N THR A 70 17.67 6.25 -5.02
CA THR A 70 16.33 5.64 -5.00
C THR A 70 16.13 4.73 -6.21
N PRO A 71 16.78 3.55 -6.26
CA PRO A 71 16.65 2.63 -7.39
C PRO A 71 15.27 1.94 -7.39
N VAL A 72 14.69 1.77 -6.20
CA VAL A 72 13.37 1.21 -5.95
C VAL A 72 12.67 2.09 -4.93
N GLU A 73 11.67 2.85 -5.38
CA GLU A 73 10.92 3.76 -4.51
C GLU A 73 9.95 3.03 -3.58
N THR A 74 9.40 1.90 -4.03
CA THR A 74 8.26 1.25 -3.39
C THR A 74 8.36 -0.27 -3.45
N PHE A 75 8.21 -0.90 -2.29
CA PHE A 75 7.98 -2.32 -2.14
C PHE A 75 6.47 -2.59 -2.05
N VAL A 76 5.89 -3.28 -3.04
CA VAL A 76 4.48 -3.70 -3.00
C VAL A 76 4.36 -5.00 -2.21
N LEU A 77 3.63 -4.96 -1.10
CA LEU A 77 3.39 -6.12 -0.24
C LEU A 77 2.06 -6.79 -0.62
N SER A 78 2.12 -7.79 -1.48
CA SER A 78 0.97 -8.65 -1.82
C SER A 78 0.44 -9.41 -0.61
N MET A 79 -0.86 -9.75 -0.63
CA MET A 79 -1.53 -10.45 0.47
C MET A 79 -1.32 -9.78 1.84
N ALA A 80 -1.31 -8.44 1.88
CA ALA A 80 -1.28 -7.70 3.13
C ALA A 80 -2.64 -7.83 3.84
N HIS A 81 -2.64 -8.11 5.14
CA HIS A 81 -3.85 -8.24 5.95
C HIS A 81 -3.89 -7.22 7.09
N HIS A 82 -2.74 -6.94 7.70
CA HIS A 82 -2.67 -6.16 8.93
C HIS A 82 -1.47 -5.20 8.98
N ALA A 83 -1.43 -4.37 10.03
CA ALA A 83 -0.33 -3.43 10.27
C ALA A 83 1.00 -4.16 10.48
N SER A 84 1.00 -5.28 11.20
CA SER A 84 2.21 -6.06 11.46
C SER A 84 2.90 -6.55 10.17
N ASP A 85 2.15 -6.79 9.09
CA ASP A 85 2.71 -7.22 7.80
C ASP A 85 3.61 -6.13 7.20
N VAL A 86 3.18 -4.87 7.26
CA VAL A 86 3.95 -3.71 6.78
C VAL A 86 5.16 -3.46 7.67
N LEU A 87 4.99 -3.55 8.99
CA LEU A 87 6.09 -3.40 9.94
C LEU A 87 7.14 -4.51 9.79
N CYS A 88 6.73 -5.73 9.46
CA CYS A 88 7.66 -6.83 9.14
C CYS A 88 8.57 -6.47 7.95
N VAL A 89 8.04 -5.81 6.93
CA VAL A 89 8.83 -5.34 5.77
C VAL A 89 9.80 -4.24 6.19
N GLN A 90 9.36 -3.27 7.02
CA GLN A 90 10.25 -2.23 7.53
C GLN A 90 11.38 -2.79 8.38
N LEU A 91 11.14 -3.86 9.14
CA LEU A 91 12.20 -4.52 9.91
C LEU A 91 13.26 -5.13 8.98
N LEU A 92 12.83 -5.77 7.90
CA LEU A 92 13.76 -6.33 6.90
C LEU A 92 14.50 -5.23 6.14
N ALA A 93 13.84 -4.12 5.81
CA ALA A 93 14.46 -2.97 5.18
C ALA A 93 15.52 -2.34 6.10
N TRP A 94 15.21 -2.17 7.38
CA TRP A 94 16.15 -1.67 8.38
C TRP A 94 17.38 -2.56 8.52
N ARG A 95 17.19 -3.89 8.61
CA ARG A 95 18.31 -4.85 8.65
C ARG A 95 19.17 -4.86 7.39
N ALA A 96 18.58 -4.48 6.26
CA ALA A 96 19.30 -4.35 5.00
C ALA A 96 19.87 -2.94 4.80
N GLY A 97 19.89 -2.06 5.82
CA GLY A 97 20.43 -0.70 5.70
C GLY A 97 19.61 0.23 4.78
N LEU A 98 18.36 -0.10 4.50
CA LEU A 98 17.43 0.73 3.71
C LEU A 98 16.56 1.63 4.59
N LEU A 99 16.60 1.41 5.90
CA LEU A 99 15.96 2.24 6.91
C LEU A 99 16.96 2.41 8.05
N GLU A 100 16.92 3.54 8.74
CA GLU A 100 17.78 3.85 9.89
C GLU A 100 16.94 4.42 11.04
N VAL A 101 17.39 4.18 12.28
CA VAL A 101 16.71 4.57 13.51
C VAL A 101 17.75 5.07 14.52
N ASP A 102 17.45 6.18 15.19
CA ASP A 102 18.30 6.74 16.24
C ASP A 102 18.05 6.12 17.63
N ALA A 103 18.80 6.58 18.63
CA ALA A 103 18.67 6.11 20.01
C ALA A 103 17.31 6.45 20.68
N SER A 104 16.53 7.36 20.11
CA SER A 104 15.19 7.69 20.58
C SER A 104 14.09 6.80 19.98
N GLY A 105 14.45 5.93 19.02
CA GLY A 105 13.48 5.13 18.27
C GLY A 105 12.83 5.91 17.12
N THR A 106 13.41 7.04 16.72
CA THR A 106 12.94 7.85 15.60
C THR A 106 13.64 7.41 14.33
N CYS A 107 12.89 7.21 13.26
CA CYS A 107 13.46 6.91 11.94
C CYS A 107 14.24 8.13 11.43
N THR A 108 15.49 7.95 11.02
CA THR A 108 16.38 9.01 10.52
C THR A 108 16.65 8.94 9.02
N ALA A 109 16.37 7.79 8.42
CA ALA A 109 16.39 7.59 6.98
C ALA A 109 15.43 6.46 6.62
N ASN A 110 14.70 6.61 5.52
CA ASN A 110 13.90 5.54 4.92
C ASN A 110 13.98 5.64 3.41
N HIS A 111 14.62 4.65 2.79
CA HIS A 111 14.89 4.59 1.36
C HIS A 111 13.93 3.66 0.61
N LEU A 112 12.99 3.02 1.30
CA LEU A 112 12.06 2.06 0.70
C LEU A 112 10.65 2.23 1.27
N GLY A 113 9.76 2.87 0.50
CA GLY A 113 8.35 2.93 0.83
C GLY A 113 7.71 1.54 0.78
N VAL A 114 6.71 1.28 1.63
CA VAL A 114 5.95 0.02 1.62
C VAL A 114 4.50 0.31 1.26
N THR A 115 4.04 -0.28 0.15
CA THR A 115 2.65 -0.19 -0.30
C THR A 115 1.94 -1.52 -0.02
N PRO A 116 1.07 -1.60 0.99
CA PRO A 116 0.25 -2.79 1.20
C PRO A 116 -0.74 -2.95 0.06
N LEU A 117 -0.86 -4.17 -0.47
CA LEU A 117 -1.84 -4.55 -1.48
C LEU A 117 -2.98 -5.33 -0.83
N PHE A 118 -4.17 -4.72 -0.81
CA PHE A 118 -5.40 -5.31 -0.28
C PHE A 118 -6.25 -5.88 -1.42
N GLU A 119 -6.43 -7.20 -1.44
CA GLU A 119 -6.96 -7.93 -2.60
C GLU A 119 -8.31 -8.61 -2.37
N ARG A 120 -8.63 -8.99 -1.12
CA ARG A 120 -9.86 -9.71 -0.77
C ARG A 120 -10.88 -8.80 -0.11
N VAL A 121 -12.16 -9.16 -0.19
CA VAL A 121 -13.24 -8.29 0.33
C VAL A 121 -13.18 -8.11 1.84
N ASP A 122 -12.88 -9.18 2.58
CA ASP A 122 -12.71 -9.13 4.04
C ASP A 122 -11.50 -8.29 4.46
N VAL A 123 -10.43 -8.32 3.67
CA VAL A 123 -9.21 -7.54 3.87
C VAL A 123 -9.46 -6.06 3.55
N LEU A 124 -10.13 -5.75 2.44
CA LEU A 124 -10.51 -4.38 2.05
C LEU A 124 -11.34 -3.69 3.13
N ARG A 125 -12.22 -4.43 3.81
CA ARG A 125 -13.01 -3.92 4.95
C ARG A 125 -12.15 -3.58 6.17
N ARG A 126 -11.03 -4.28 6.36
CA ARG A 126 -10.09 -4.10 7.48
C ARG A 126 -8.95 -3.13 7.17
N ALA A 127 -8.73 -2.79 5.89
CA ALA A 127 -7.67 -1.88 5.47
C ALA A 127 -7.63 -0.53 6.23
N PRO A 128 -8.77 0.15 6.54
CA PRO A 128 -8.74 1.37 7.33
C PRO A 128 -8.22 1.18 8.76
N GLU A 129 -8.51 0.03 9.38
CA GLU A 129 -8.01 -0.32 10.72
C GLU A 129 -6.51 -0.59 10.70
N ALA A 130 -6.03 -1.34 9.69
CA ALA A 130 -4.61 -1.58 9.50
C ALA A 130 -3.85 -0.26 9.30
N LEU A 131 -4.38 0.65 8.47
CA LEU A 131 -3.80 1.98 8.27
C LEU A 131 -3.78 2.80 9.57
N ARG A 132 -4.90 2.84 10.31
CA ARG A 132 -4.97 3.56 11.59
C ARG A 132 -3.90 3.05 12.56
N SER A 133 -3.82 1.73 12.73
CA SER A 133 -2.83 1.09 13.60
C SER A 133 -1.40 1.47 13.21
N LEU A 134 -1.09 1.53 11.91
CA LEU A 134 0.21 2.04 11.45
C LEU A 134 0.42 3.51 11.83
N LEU A 135 -0.54 4.39 11.54
CA LEU A 135 -0.42 5.84 11.75
C LEU A 135 -0.47 6.29 13.23
N GLU A 136 -0.93 5.44 14.14
CA GLU A 136 -0.86 5.67 15.59
C GLU A 136 0.56 5.48 16.15
N GLY A 137 1.44 4.75 15.45
CA GLY A 137 2.79 4.46 15.89
C GLY A 137 3.78 5.61 15.61
N PRO A 138 4.50 6.16 16.62
CA PRO A 138 5.43 7.26 16.41
C PRO A 138 6.58 6.90 15.45
N PHE A 139 7.13 5.69 15.55
CA PHE A 139 8.12 5.17 14.60
C PHE A 139 7.61 5.26 13.16
N TYR A 140 6.41 4.72 12.89
CA TYR A 140 5.87 4.69 11.53
C TYR A 140 5.62 6.10 10.99
N ARG A 141 5.15 7.04 11.84
CA ARG A 141 4.99 8.45 11.46
C ARG A 141 6.34 9.07 11.07
N SER A 142 7.39 8.86 11.86
CA SER A 142 8.74 9.33 11.50
C SER A 142 9.29 8.68 10.22
N SER A 143 8.95 7.41 9.98
CA SER A 143 9.34 6.72 8.75
C SER A 143 8.63 7.29 7.51
N LEU A 144 7.34 7.64 7.63
CA LEU A 144 6.55 8.24 6.55
C LEU A 144 6.96 9.69 6.22
N SER A 145 7.50 10.46 7.16
CA SER A 145 7.91 11.85 6.89
C SER A 145 9.05 11.92 5.87
N HIS A 146 9.88 10.88 5.76
CA HIS A 146 10.91 10.75 4.73
C HIS A 146 10.34 10.58 3.32
N GLY A 147 9.08 10.15 3.21
CA GLY A 147 8.30 10.11 1.96
C GLY A 147 7.37 11.31 1.78
N GLY A 148 7.53 12.39 2.57
CA GLY A 148 6.68 13.59 2.49
C GLY A 148 5.26 13.36 3.01
N ASP A 149 5.12 12.57 4.08
CA ASP A 149 3.85 12.21 4.72
C ASP A 149 2.83 11.63 3.72
N LEU A 150 3.32 10.79 2.80
CA LEU A 150 2.53 10.12 1.79
C LEU A 150 2.46 8.62 2.08
N GLN A 151 1.27 8.12 2.39
CA GLN A 151 0.98 6.69 2.40
C GLN A 151 0.43 6.27 1.05
N GLU A 152 1.12 5.36 0.36
CA GLU A 152 0.54 4.67 -0.79
C GLU A 152 -0.11 3.35 -0.36
N VAL A 153 -1.30 3.06 -0.88
CA VAL A 153 -2.00 1.78 -0.69
C VAL A 153 -2.43 1.24 -2.04
N MET A 154 -2.22 -0.05 -2.30
CA MET A 154 -2.62 -0.68 -3.55
C MET A 154 -3.92 -1.46 -3.35
N LEU A 155 -4.84 -1.33 -4.30
CA LEU A 155 -6.12 -2.01 -4.27
C LEU A 155 -6.25 -3.00 -5.43
N GLY A 156 -6.57 -4.25 -5.09
CA GLY A 156 -6.76 -5.35 -6.04
C GLY A 156 -8.20 -5.44 -6.55
N TYR A 157 -8.45 -5.03 -7.79
CA TYR A 157 -9.78 -5.06 -8.41
C TYR A 157 -10.17 -6.46 -8.91
N SER A 158 -9.25 -7.12 -9.63
CA SER A 158 -9.55 -8.41 -10.27
C SER A 158 -9.74 -9.53 -9.24
N ASP A 159 -8.92 -9.57 -8.20
CA ASP A 159 -8.96 -10.63 -7.21
C ASP A 159 -10.16 -10.48 -6.27
N SER A 160 -10.54 -9.25 -5.89
CA SER A 160 -11.78 -9.00 -5.15
C SER A 160 -13.04 -9.31 -5.97
N ALA A 161 -13.02 -9.10 -7.30
CA ALA A 161 -14.13 -9.48 -8.17
C ALA A 161 -14.27 -11.01 -8.31
N LYS A 162 -13.17 -11.77 -8.28
CA LYS A 162 -13.23 -13.25 -8.25
C LYS A 162 -13.78 -13.76 -6.91
N ASP A 163 -13.56 -13.03 -5.82
CA ASP A 163 -13.97 -13.38 -4.46
C ASP A 163 -15.47 -13.15 -4.22
N ALA A 164 -16.01 -11.99 -4.62
CA ALA A 164 -17.38 -11.59 -4.26
C ALA A 164 -18.30 -11.18 -5.42
N GLY A 165 -17.85 -11.32 -6.67
CA GLY A 165 -18.56 -10.81 -7.84
C GLY A 165 -18.36 -9.30 -8.07
N TYR A 166 -18.66 -8.86 -9.28
CA TYR A 166 -18.28 -7.53 -9.78
C TYR A 166 -18.91 -6.35 -9.00
N VAL A 167 -20.22 -6.41 -8.71
CA VAL A 167 -20.91 -5.29 -8.05
C VAL A 167 -20.44 -5.15 -6.59
N ALA A 168 -20.38 -6.27 -5.86
CA ALA A 168 -19.98 -6.26 -4.46
C ALA A 168 -18.51 -5.86 -4.28
N SER A 169 -17.62 -6.27 -5.19
CA SER A 169 -16.21 -5.89 -5.14
C SER A 169 -16.02 -4.39 -5.38
N ASN A 170 -16.64 -3.82 -6.42
CA ASN A 170 -16.54 -2.38 -6.70
C ASN A 170 -17.15 -1.52 -5.58
N TRP A 171 -18.28 -1.92 -5.00
CA TRP A 171 -18.85 -1.22 -3.86
C TRP A 171 -17.95 -1.28 -2.62
N THR A 172 -17.35 -2.44 -2.35
CA THR A 172 -16.37 -2.60 -1.26
C THR A 172 -15.14 -1.73 -1.49
N LEU A 173 -14.62 -1.68 -2.72
CA LEU A 173 -13.47 -0.83 -3.08
C LEU A 173 -13.78 0.66 -2.92
N TYR A 174 -14.97 1.10 -3.31
CA TYR A 174 -15.41 2.49 -3.11
C TYR A 174 -15.39 2.86 -1.62
N LYS A 175 -16.04 2.05 -0.77
CA LYS A 175 -16.07 2.28 0.68
C LYS A 175 -14.69 2.22 1.33
N ALA A 176 -13.85 1.26 0.91
CA ALA A 176 -12.49 1.12 1.43
C ALA A 176 -11.66 2.38 1.13
N GLN A 177 -11.72 2.90 -0.10
CA GLN A 177 -11.02 4.12 -0.50
C GLN A 177 -11.47 5.35 0.29
N ASP A 178 -12.79 5.55 0.45
CA ASP A 178 -13.33 6.66 1.24
C ASP A 178 -12.87 6.60 2.71
N HIS A 179 -12.99 5.43 3.34
CA HIS A 179 -12.56 5.23 4.72
C HIS A 179 -11.04 5.37 4.90
N LEU A 180 -10.23 4.85 3.97
CA LEU A 180 -8.77 5.01 3.98
C LEU A 180 -8.38 6.49 3.86
N ALA A 181 -9.03 7.24 2.97
CA ALA A 181 -8.82 8.69 2.85
C ALA A 181 -9.22 9.44 4.12
N SER A 182 -10.31 9.04 4.76
CA SER A 182 -10.75 9.61 6.04
C SER A 182 -9.72 9.38 7.15
N VAL A 183 -9.20 8.14 7.29
CA VAL A 183 -8.14 7.81 8.26
C VAL A 183 -6.87 8.58 7.98
N ALA A 184 -6.41 8.64 6.72
CA ALA A 184 -5.20 9.39 6.38
C ALA A 184 -5.34 10.88 6.74
N ARG A 185 -6.47 11.51 6.39
CA ARG A 185 -6.77 12.90 6.74
C ARG A 185 -6.77 13.14 8.25
N SER A 186 -7.37 12.25 9.05
CA SER A 186 -7.42 12.43 10.52
C SER A 186 -6.04 12.36 11.19
N HIS A 187 -5.03 11.78 10.51
CA HIS A 187 -3.65 11.71 10.97
C HIS A 187 -2.72 12.73 10.29
N GLY A 188 -3.26 13.63 9.45
CA GLY A 188 -2.48 14.61 8.69
C GLY A 188 -1.56 13.97 7.64
N VAL A 189 -1.95 12.82 7.08
CA VAL A 189 -1.21 12.07 6.07
C VAL A 189 -1.94 12.16 4.74
N ARG A 190 -1.18 12.35 3.66
CA ARG A 190 -1.73 12.21 2.31
C ARG A 190 -1.81 10.75 1.94
N ILE A 191 -2.88 10.37 1.26
CA ILE A 191 -3.01 9.02 0.72
C ILE A 191 -2.92 9.04 -0.80
N ARG A 192 -2.20 8.07 -1.36
CA ARG A 192 -2.20 7.78 -2.80
C ARG A 192 -2.74 6.38 -3.02
N VAL A 193 -3.82 6.26 -3.76
CA VAL A 193 -4.33 4.95 -4.19
C VAL A 193 -3.54 4.50 -5.42
N PHE A 194 -2.93 3.32 -5.30
CA PHE A 194 -2.36 2.58 -6.41
C PHE A 194 -3.40 1.60 -6.96
N HIS A 195 -3.95 1.95 -8.12
CA HIS A 195 -4.94 1.15 -8.82
C HIS A 195 -4.27 -0.01 -9.55
N GLY A 196 -4.46 -1.22 -9.02
CA GLY A 196 -3.95 -2.45 -9.61
C GLY A 196 -4.69 -2.90 -10.87
N ARG A 197 -4.33 -4.09 -11.36
CA ARG A 197 -4.87 -4.65 -12.60
C ARG A 197 -6.39 -4.85 -12.52
N GLY A 198 -7.07 -4.36 -13.55
CA GLY A 198 -8.45 -4.71 -13.81
C GLY A 198 -9.50 -3.74 -13.28
N GLY A 199 -9.09 -2.62 -12.67
CA GLY A 199 -10.00 -1.50 -12.38
C GLY A 199 -10.46 -0.80 -13.66
N SER A 200 -11.56 -0.05 -13.57
CA SER A 200 -12.11 0.75 -14.68
C SER A 200 -11.07 1.69 -15.28
N ALA A 201 -10.18 2.27 -14.46
CA ALA A 201 -9.10 3.16 -14.90
C ALA A 201 -7.98 2.44 -15.69
N GLY A 202 -7.73 1.15 -15.44
CA GLY A 202 -6.63 0.38 -16.02
C GLY A 202 -7.00 -0.47 -17.24
N ARG A 203 -8.28 -0.85 -17.39
CA ARG A 203 -8.74 -1.76 -18.46
C ARG A 203 -8.96 -1.12 -19.83
N GLY A 204 -8.95 0.20 -19.94
CA GLY A 204 -9.31 0.90 -21.18
C GLY A 204 -10.74 0.63 -21.69
N GLY A 205 -11.57 -0.09 -20.91
CA GLY A 205 -12.94 -0.46 -21.26
C GLY A 205 -13.96 0.67 -21.05
N GLY A 206 -13.55 1.75 -20.40
CA GLY A 206 -14.28 3.02 -20.29
C GLY A 206 -13.29 4.19 -20.33
N PRO A 207 -13.76 5.44 -20.51
CA PRO A 207 -12.87 6.59 -20.57
C PRO A 207 -12.08 6.75 -19.26
N SER A 208 -10.74 6.70 -19.30
CA SER A 208 -9.87 6.85 -18.12
C SER A 208 -10.24 8.10 -17.31
N TYR A 209 -10.63 9.18 -18.00
CA TYR A 209 -11.13 10.41 -17.40
C TYR A 209 -12.28 10.16 -16.42
N GLN A 210 -13.36 9.53 -16.89
CA GLN A 210 -14.56 9.27 -16.08
C GLN A 210 -14.24 8.34 -14.90
N ALA A 211 -13.38 7.35 -15.09
CA ALA A 211 -12.97 6.43 -14.04
C ALA A 211 -12.15 7.12 -12.93
N ILE A 212 -11.36 8.14 -13.27
CA ILE A 212 -10.63 8.96 -12.31
C ILE A 212 -11.61 9.91 -11.59
N MET A 213 -12.47 10.61 -12.33
CA MET A 213 -13.46 11.51 -11.76
C MET A 213 -14.48 10.81 -10.84
N SER A 214 -14.71 9.50 -11.01
CA SER A 214 -15.63 8.73 -10.17
C SER A 214 -15.03 8.24 -8.84
N GLN A 215 -13.74 8.48 -8.58
CA GLN A 215 -13.13 8.05 -7.31
C GLN A 215 -13.68 8.86 -6.12
N PRO A 216 -13.70 8.31 -4.90
CA PRO A 216 -14.15 9.04 -3.72
C PRO A 216 -13.35 10.32 -3.46
N THR A 217 -13.99 11.36 -2.94
CA THR A 217 -13.34 12.64 -2.65
C THR A 217 -12.17 12.49 -1.68
N GLY A 218 -11.04 13.12 -2.00
CA GLY A 218 -9.82 13.09 -1.17
C GLY A 218 -8.97 11.83 -1.31
N THR A 219 -9.28 10.96 -2.27
CA THR A 219 -8.38 9.87 -2.71
C THR A 219 -7.42 10.32 -3.82
N LEU A 220 -7.70 11.47 -4.43
CA LEU A 220 -6.93 12.13 -5.48
C LEU A 220 -6.50 13.50 -4.94
N ASP A 221 -5.29 13.57 -4.36
CA ASP A 221 -4.66 14.81 -3.88
C ASP A 221 -3.51 15.18 -4.80
N GLY A 222 -3.82 15.50 -6.06
CA GLY A 222 -2.86 15.85 -7.10
C GLY A 222 -2.02 14.68 -7.62
N SER A 223 -2.27 13.43 -7.17
CA SER A 223 -1.53 12.26 -7.62
C SER A 223 -2.40 11.01 -7.71
N ILE A 224 -2.05 10.15 -8.66
CA ILE A 224 -2.64 8.82 -8.84
C ILE A 224 -1.54 7.87 -9.32
N ARG A 225 -1.64 6.58 -8.98
CA ARG A 225 -0.77 5.54 -9.53
C ARG A 225 -1.65 4.45 -10.14
N ILE A 226 -1.40 4.09 -11.39
CA ILE A 226 -2.22 3.12 -12.13
C ILE A 226 -1.29 2.06 -12.73
N THR A 227 -1.64 0.79 -12.58
CA THR A 227 -1.02 -0.29 -13.36
C THR A 227 -1.60 -0.27 -14.78
N GLU A 228 -0.78 0.09 -15.76
CA GLU A 228 -1.13 -0.13 -17.17
C GLU A 228 -0.95 -1.61 -17.52
N GLN A 229 -2.01 -2.25 -18.03
CA GLN A 229 -1.94 -3.65 -18.39
C GLN A 229 -1.18 -3.85 -19.71
N GLY A 230 -0.44 -4.95 -19.84
CA GLY A 230 0.34 -5.22 -21.06
C GLY A 230 -0.51 -5.21 -22.33
N GLU A 231 -1.75 -5.70 -22.25
CA GLU A 231 -2.70 -5.72 -23.37
C GLU A 231 -3.20 -4.32 -23.80
N VAL A 232 -3.09 -3.28 -22.94
CA VAL A 232 -3.53 -1.91 -23.27
C VAL A 232 -2.38 -0.99 -23.70
N ILE A 233 -1.11 -1.41 -23.53
CA ILE A 233 0.06 -0.56 -23.81
C ILE A 233 0.06 -0.08 -25.27
N SER A 234 -0.17 -0.98 -26.22
CA SER A 234 -0.17 -0.63 -27.66
C SER A 234 -1.30 0.36 -27.98
N PHE A 235 -2.49 0.18 -27.40
CA PHE A 235 -3.63 1.08 -27.63
C PHE A 235 -3.42 2.49 -27.08
N LYS A 236 -2.68 2.63 -25.98
CA LYS A 236 -2.44 3.92 -25.33
C LYS A 236 -1.16 4.62 -25.77
N TYR A 237 -0.10 3.87 -26.06
CA TYR A 237 1.26 4.42 -26.17
C TYR A 237 2.00 4.08 -27.47
N SER A 238 1.43 3.28 -28.39
CA SER A 238 2.12 2.88 -29.64
C SER A 238 2.47 4.03 -30.58
N MET A 239 1.69 5.12 -30.53
CA MET A 239 1.90 6.31 -31.35
C MET A 239 2.02 7.52 -30.45
N ARG A 240 2.94 8.45 -30.78
CA ARG A 240 3.17 9.69 -30.02
C ARG A 240 1.89 10.48 -29.75
N GLY A 241 0.99 10.57 -30.74
CA GLY A 241 -0.30 11.25 -30.61
C GLY A 241 -1.24 10.57 -29.61
N LEU A 242 -1.29 9.23 -29.59
CA LEU A 242 -2.06 8.45 -28.63
C LEU A 242 -1.49 8.61 -27.22
N ALA A 243 -0.16 8.47 -27.07
CA ALA A 243 0.52 8.61 -25.81
C ALA A 243 0.24 9.98 -25.18
N ARG A 244 0.39 11.06 -25.97
CA ARG A 244 0.08 12.42 -25.53
C ARG A 244 -1.38 12.55 -25.12
N ARG A 245 -2.33 12.09 -25.94
CA ARG A 245 -3.76 12.17 -25.61
C ARG A 245 -4.10 11.43 -24.32
N ASN A 246 -3.51 10.25 -24.10
CA ASN A 246 -3.72 9.49 -22.87
C ASN A 246 -3.18 10.24 -21.64
N LEU A 247 -1.95 10.77 -21.72
CA LEU A 247 -1.35 11.57 -20.65
C LEU A 247 -2.15 12.85 -20.37
N ASP A 248 -2.53 13.59 -21.41
CA ASP A 248 -3.35 14.80 -21.30
C ASP A 248 -4.71 14.50 -20.63
N THR A 249 -5.33 13.36 -20.99
CA THR A 249 -6.62 12.92 -20.41
C THR A 249 -6.49 12.59 -18.91
N VAL A 250 -5.44 11.86 -18.54
CA VAL A 250 -5.17 11.50 -17.14
C VAL A 250 -4.84 12.75 -16.33
N LEU A 251 -3.99 13.63 -16.85
CA LEU A 251 -3.62 14.89 -16.21
C LEU A 251 -4.83 15.79 -15.98
N ALA A 252 -5.68 15.97 -17.01
CA ALA A 252 -6.90 16.78 -16.90
C ALA A 252 -7.82 16.26 -15.79
N ALA A 253 -8.05 14.93 -15.74
CA ALA A 253 -8.90 14.33 -14.73
C ALA A 253 -8.34 14.50 -13.31
N ILE A 254 -7.02 14.34 -13.12
CA ILE A 254 -6.39 14.55 -11.82
C ILE A 254 -6.53 16.02 -11.38
N LEU A 255 -6.25 16.97 -12.28
CA LEU A 255 -6.35 18.40 -11.97
C LEU A 255 -7.78 18.80 -11.62
N GLU A 256 -8.77 18.33 -12.38
CA GLU A 256 -10.19 18.62 -12.13
C GLU A 256 -10.66 17.98 -10.81
N ALA A 257 -10.39 16.69 -10.59
CA ALA A 257 -10.75 16.00 -9.36
C ALA A 257 -10.06 16.57 -8.11
N THR A 258 -8.83 17.08 -8.25
CA THR A 258 -8.10 17.71 -7.13
C THR A 258 -8.61 19.13 -6.86
N ALA A 259 -9.01 19.87 -7.90
CA ALA A 259 -9.56 21.21 -7.76
C ALA A 259 -10.98 21.19 -7.17
N ASP A 260 -11.77 20.18 -7.51
CA ASP A 260 -13.10 19.99 -6.93
C ASP A 260 -13.01 19.45 -5.49
N ARG A 261 -13.05 20.39 -4.54
CA ARG A 261 -13.03 20.09 -3.10
C ARG A 261 -14.42 19.83 -2.53
N THR A 262 -15.46 19.80 -3.37
CA THR A 262 -16.83 19.58 -2.91
C THR A 262 -16.97 18.12 -2.52
N PRO A 263 -17.21 17.78 -1.23
CA PRO A 263 -17.44 16.41 -0.86
C PRO A 263 -18.77 15.95 -1.47
N ALA A 264 -18.70 15.07 -2.47
CA ALA A 264 -19.88 14.42 -3.00
C ALA A 264 -20.26 13.28 -2.05
N THR A 265 -20.95 13.62 -0.95
CA THR A 265 -21.55 12.58 -0.10
C THR A 265 -22.71 11.96 -0.89
N PRO A 266 -22.67 10.65 -1.20
CA PRO A 266 -23.77 10.00 -1.92
C PRO A 266 -25.06 10.12 -1.13
N GLU A 267 -26.19 10.31 -1.81
CA GLU A 267 -27.49 10.33 -1.14
C GLU A 267 -27.72 9.01 -0.39
N PRO A 268 -28.28 9.02 0.85
CA PRO A 268 -28.48 7.81 1.64
C PRO A 268 -29.22 6.69 0.88
N ARG A 269 -30.24 7.05 0.08
CA ARG A 269 -30.99 6.09 -0.76
C ARG A 269 -30.11 5.34 -1.77
N TRP A 270 -29.04 5.95 -2.28
CA TRP A 270 -28.10 5.31 -3.21
C TRP A 270 -27.15 4.38 -2.47
N VAL A 271 -26.70 4.79 -1.27
CA VAL A 271 -25.92 3.93 -0.38
C VAL A 271 -26.72 2.67 -0.04
N ASP A 272 -27.98 2.83 0.40
CA ASP A 272 -28.86 1.70 0.74
C ASP A 272 -29.09 0.77 -0.46
N ALA A 273 -29.31 1.34 -1.65
CA ALA A 273 -29.45 0.56 -2.88
C ALA A 273 -28.17 -0.21 -3.23
N MET A 274 -27.00 0.42 -3.09
CA MET A 274 -25.71 -0.23 -3.35
C MET A 274 -25.38 -1.32 -2.31
N GLU A 275 -25.75 -1.14 -1.04
CA GLU A 275 -25.65 -2.19 -0.03
C GLU A 275 -26.55 -3.39 -0.39
N TRP A 276 -27.80 -3.13 -0.76
CA TRP A 276 -28.72 -4.18 -1.19
C TRP A 276 -28.22 -4.94 -2.43
N LEU A 277 -27.75 -4.21 -3.45
CA LEU A 277 -27.16 -4.81 -4.66
C LEU A 277 -25.89 -5.62 -4.32
N SER A 278 -25.02 -5.08 -3.47
CA SER A 278 -23.77 -5.75 -3.07
C SER A 278 -24.00 -7.02 -2.27
N THR A 279 -25.11 -7.14 -1.55
CA THR A 279 -25.46 -8.36 -0.78
C THR A 279 -26.16 -9.39 -1.66
N THR A 280 -26.99 -8.93 -2.60
CA THR A 280 -27.82 -9.79 -3.48
C THR A 280 -27.04 -10.33 -4.68
N ALA A 281 -26.01 -9.62 -5.16
CA ALA A 281 -25.19 -10.02 -6.30
C ALA A 281 -24.10 -11.06 -5.98
N ARG A 282 -24.10 -11.63 -4.77
CA ARG A 282 -23.14 -12.65 -4.31
C ARG A 282 -23.57 -14.06 -4.69
#